data_AF-A0A2N2W776-F1
#
_entry.id   AF-A0A2N2W776-F1
#
_cell.length_a   1.000
_cell.length_b   1.000
_cell.length_c   1.000
_cell.angle_alpha   90.00
_cell.angle_beta   90.00
_cell.angle_gamma   90.00
#
_symmetry.space_group_name_H-M   'P 1'
#
loop_
_entity.id
_entity.type
_entity.pdbx_description
1 polymer ?
#
loop_
_entity_poly.entity_id
_entity_poly.type
_entity_poly.pdbx_seq_one_letter_code
_entity_poly.pdbx_strand_id
1 'polypeptide(L)' 'MKKQDLGNLLVIAITFTLFAVALFTTGFTKDLLLESGVLLVSIKIIIMSRSTSNSNMLIIKKLNEINEKLNDEKAKS' A
#
# COMPACT_ATOMS: atom_id res chain seq x y z
N MET A 1 13.31 0.16 5.49
CA MET A 1 12.35 0.42 4.39
C MET A 1 12.66 -0.41 3.13
N LYS A 2 13.02 -1.70 3.21
CA LYS A 2 13.40 -2.49 2.00
C LYS A 2 12.62 -3.79 1.79
N LYS A 3 11.97 -4.35 2.83
CA LYS A 3 11.24 -5.62 2.75
C LYS A 3 9.76 -5.47 2.34
N GLN A 4 9.07 -4.42 2.82
CA GLN A 4 7.67 -4.16 2.43
C GLN A 4 7.54 -3.79 0.95
N ASP A 5 8.60 -3.24 0.36
CA ASP A 5 8.61 -2.92 -1.06
C ASP A 5 8.56 -4.17 -1.95
N LEU A 6 9.35 -5.18 -1.59
CA LEU A 6 9.41 -6.45 -2.31
C LEU A 6 8.11 -7.25 -2.19
N GLY A 7 7.51 -7.33 -0.99
CA GLY A 7 6.30 -8.11 -0.78
C GLY A 7 5.12 -7.60 -1.60
N ASN A 8 4.90 -6.28 -1.60
CA ASN A 8 3.85 -5.66 -2.40
C ASN A 8 4.12 -5.80 -3.91
N LEU A 9 5.38 -5.68 -4.35
CA LEU A 9 5.74 -5.89 -5.76
C LEU A 9 5.48 -7.34 -6.19
N LEU A 10 5.78 -8.30 -5.33
CA LEU A 10 5.57 -9.73 -5.57
C LEU A 10 4.09 -10.08 -5.64
N VAL A 11 3.25 -9.51 -4.76
CA VAL A 11 1.79 -9.64 -4.84
C VAL A 11 1.27 -9.05 -6.14
N ILE A 12 1.69 -7.84 -6.53
CA ILE A 12 1.28 -7.21 -7.80
C ILE A 12 1.69 -8.10 -9.00
N ALA A 13 2.90 -8.63 -9.01
CA ALA A 13 3.42 -9.47 -10.09
C ALA A 13 2.66 -10.79 -10.22
N ILE A 14 2.36 -11.46 -9.10
CA ILE A 14 1.57 -12.71 -9.10
C ILE A 14 0.15 -12.44 -9.57
N THR A 15 -0.52 -11.40 -9.04
CA THR A 15 -1.89 -11.07 -9.44
C THR A 15 -1.96 -10.68 -10.92
N PHE A 16 -0.97 -9.96 -11.44
CA PHE A 16 -0.88 -9.64 -12.87
C PHE A 16 -0.67 -10.89 -13.74
N THR A 17 0.18 -11.82 -13.29
CA THR A 17 0.47 -13.07 -14.03
C THR A 17 -0.77 -13.97 -14.10
N LEU A 18 -1.45 -14.20 -12.97
CA LEU A 18 -2.69 -14.98 -12.95
C LEU A 18 -3.79 -14.31 -13.78
N PHE A 19 -3.89 -12.97 -13.73
CA PHE A 19 -4.83 -12.21 -14.56
C PHE A 19 -4.55 -12.36 -16.05
N ALA A 20 -3.27 -12.27 -16.46
CA ALA A 20 -2.88 -12.49 -17.85
C ALA A 20 -3.23 -13.92 -18.31
N VAL A 21 -2.97 -14.93 -17.47
CA VAL A 21 -3.35 -16.33 -17.77
C VAL A 21 -4.87 -16.47 -17.92
N ALA A 22 -5.65 -15.92 -16.99
CA ALA A 22 -7.12 -15.94 -17.06
C ALA A 22 -7.61 -15.37 -18.39
N LEU A 23 -7.12 -14.19 -18.77
CA LEU A 23 -7.41 -13.49 -20.02
C LEU A 23 -7.24 -14.36 -21.29
N PHE A 24 -6.16 -15.14 -21.34
CA PHE A 24 -5.90 -16.05 -22.46
C PHE A 24 -6.75 -17.33 -22.41
N THR A 25 -7.23 -17.73 -21.22
CA THR A 25 -8.04 -18.94 -21.04
C THR A 25 -9.55 -18.73 -21.21
N THR A 26 -10.11 -17.61 -20.75
CA THR A 26 -11.57 -17.33 -20.79
C THR A 26 -12.01 -16.47 -21.98
N GLY A 27 -11.06 -15.81 -22.66
CA GLY A 27 -11.34 -14.98 -23.83
C GLY A 27 -11.81 -13.56 -23.48
N PHE A 28 -11.46 -12.59 -24.33
CA PHE A 28 -11.51 -11.15 -24.05
C PHE A 28 -12.90 -10.53 -23.74
N THR A 29 -14.01 -11.22 -23.92
CA THR A 29 -15.28 -10.55 -24.27
C THR A 29 -16.38 -10.54 -23.19
N LYS A 30 -16.36 -11.39 -22.14
CA LYS A 30 -17.43 -11.40 -21.12
C LYS A 30 -17.00 -11.10 -19.68
N ASP A 31 -15.91 -11.68 -19.18
CA ASP A 31 -15.50 -11.53 -17.78
C ASP A 31 -14.32 -10.55 -17.57
N LEU A 32 -13.74 -10.03 -18.65
CA LEU A 32 -12.56 -9.17 -18.61
C LEU A 32 -12.76 -7.90 -17.78
N LEU A 33 -13.90 -7.22 -17.87
CA LEU A 33 -14.17 -6.01 -17.09
C LEU A 33 -14.30 -6.32 -15.59
N LEU A 34 -14.89 -7.47 -15.24
CA LEU A 34 -15.07 -7.89 -13.86
C LEU A 34 -13.73 -8.29 -13.24
N GLU A 35 -12.94 -9.09 -13.96
CA GLU A 35 -11.60 -9.52 -13.54
C GLU A 35 -10.60 -8.35 -13.48
N SER A 36 -10.63 -7.44 -14.47
CA SER A 36 -9.82 -6.21 -14.46
C SER A 36 -10.20 -5.30 -13.31
N GLY A 37 -11.50 -5.22 -12.98
CA GLY A 37 -11.99 -4.43 -11.84
C GLY A 37 -11.42 -4.94 -10.51
N VAL A 38 -11.41 -6.26 -10.29
CA VAL A 38 -10.85 -6.87 -9.07
C VAL A 38 -9.33 -6.65 -8.99
N LEU A 39 -8.62 -6.77 -10.11
CA LEU A 39 -7.18 -6.47 -10.18
C LEU A 39 -6.89 -5.00 -9.84
N LEU A 40 -7.66 -4.07 -10.40
CA LEU A 40 -7.45 -2.63 -10.23
C LEU A 40 -7.79 -2.17 -8.81
N VAL A 41 -8.84 -2.76 -8.20
CA VAL A 41 -9.16 -2.57 -6.78
C VAL A 41 -8.03 -3.10 -5.89
N SER A 42 -7.49 -4.28 -6.20
CA SER A 42 -6.37 -4.86 -5.43
C SER A 42 -5.13 -3.96 -5.46
N ILE A 43 -4.73 -3.50 -6.64
CA ILE A 43 -3.59 -2.57 -6.81
C ILE A 43 -3.86 -1.26 -6.06
N LYS A 44 -5.09 -0.72 -6.14
CA LYS A 44 -5.46 0.53 -5.46
C LYS A 44 -5.39 0.40 -3.93
N ILE A 45 -5.88 -0.70 -3.36
CA ILE A 45 -5.79 -0.98 -1.92
C ILE A 45 -4.31 -1.10 -1.48
N ILE A 46 -3.51 -1.78 -2.27
CA ILE A 46 -2.07 -1.97 -2.04
C ILE A 46 -1.31 -0.63 -2.04
N ILE A 47 -1.60 0.26 -2.99
CA ILE A 47 -1.01 1.61 -3.06
C ILE A 47 -1.50 2.49 -1.90
N MET A 48 -2.81 2.45 -1.62
CA MET A 48 -3.41 3.25 -0.54
C MET A 48 -2.84 2.85 0.82
N SER A 49 -2.73 1.55 1.10
CA SER A 49 -2.15 1.02 2.34
C SER A 49 -0.71 1.53 2.57
N ARG A 50 0.11 1.55 1.51
CA ARG A 50 1.47 2.12 1.57
C ARG A 50 1.45 3.62 1.85
N SER A 51 0.62 4.38 1.14
CA SER A 51 0.51 5.82 1.34
C SER A 51 0.07 6.16 2.76
N THR A 52 -0.94 5.45 3.28
CA THR A 52 -1.42 5.60 4.66
C THR A 52 -0.34 5.26 5.68
N SER A 53 0.41 4.17 5.47
CA SER A 53 1.51 3.79 6.37
C SER A 53 2.59 4.88 6.43
N ASN A 54 2.94 5.48 5.29
CA ASN A 54 3.91 6.57 5.25
C ASN A 54 3.40 7.83 5.97
N SER A 55 2.13 8.22 5.74
CA SER A 55 1.51 9.34 6.44
C SER A 55 1.46 9.11 7.95
N ASN A 56 1.11 7.90 8.39
CA ASN A 56 1.07 7.55 9.82
C ASN A 56 2.47 7.66 10.45
N MET A 57 3.51 7.21 9.75
CA MET A 57 4.88 7.34 10.27
C MET A 57 5.31 8.81 10.43
N LEU A 58 4.92 9.68 9.50
CA LEU A 58 5.17 11.12 9.62
C LEU A 58 4.39 11.75 10.78
N ILE A 59 3.14 11.33 10.98
CA ILE A 59 2.31 11.79 12.11
C ILE A 59 2.95 11.38 13.43
N ILE A 60 3.34 10.10 13.59
CA ILE A 60 4.00 9.61 14.80
C ILE A 60 5.31 10.35 15.05
N LYS A 61 6.11 10.60 14.01
CA LYS A 61 7.35 11.35 14.14
C LYS A 61 7.09 12.76 14.67
N LYS A 62 6.15 13.49 14.08
CA LYS A 62 5.77 14.84 14.53
C LYS A 62 5.21 14.85 15.95
N LEU A 63 4.44 13.83 16.32
CA LEU A 63 3.89 13.69 17.67
C LEU A 63 5.02 13.47 18.70
N ASN A 64 6.02 12.66 18.36
CA ASN A 64 7.19 12.45 19.21
C ASN A 64 8.01 13.74 19.36
N GLU A 65 8.25 14.46 18.27
CA GLU A 65 8.96 15.76 18.31
C GLU A 65 8.23 16.80 19.20
N ILE A 66 6.89 16.81 19.20
CA ILE A 66 6.10 17.69 20.08
C ILE A 66 6.24 17.25 21.55
N ASN A 67 6.13 15.95 21.82
CA ASN A 67 6.26 15.42 23.18
C ASN A 67 7.66 15.67 23.77
N GLU A 68 8.72 15.52 22.98
CA GLU A 68 10.08 15.86 23.42
C GLU A 68 10.20 17.33 23.78
N LYS A 69 9.72 18.24 22.93
CA LYS A 69 9.75 19.69 23.21
C LYS A 69 8.99 20.06 24.48
N LEU A 70 7.83 19.44 24.72
CA LEU A 70 7.03 19.68 25.93
C LEU A 70 7.72 19.14 27.18
N ASN A 71 8.39 17.99 27.10
CA ASN A 71 9.16 17.45 28.23
C ASN A 71 10.40 18.29 28.54
N ASP A 72 11.10 18.79 27.51
CA ASP A 72 12.25 19.67 27.68
C ASP A 72 11.87 21.02 28.32
N GLU A 73 10.70 21.57 27.99
CA GLU A 73 10.17 22.77 28.65
C GLU A 73 9.80 22.50 30.11
N LYS A 74 9.19 21.35 30.41
CA LYS A 74 8.87 20.96 31.80
C LYS A 74 10.11 20.69 32.65
N ALA A 75 11.22 20.21 32.06
CA ALA A 75 12.47 19.96 32.78
C ALA A 75 13.29 21.24 33.06
N LYS A 76 12.95 22.36 32.41
CA LYS A 76 13.58 23.67 32.60
C LYS A 76 12.82 24.60 33.56
N SER A 77 11.61 24.24 33.97
CA SER A 77 10.79 24.95 34.96
C SER A 77 10.91 24.34 36.35
#